data_AF-A0A3M4MDF5-F1
#
_entry.id   AF-A0A3M4MDF5-F1
#
_cell.length_a   1.000
_cell.length_b   1.000
_cell.length_c   1.000
_cell.angle_alpha   90.00
_cell.angle_beta   90.00
_cell.angle_gamma   90.00
#
_symmetry.space_group_name_H-M   'P 1'
#
loop_
_entity.id
_entity.type
_entity.pdbx_description
1 polymer ?
#
loop_
_entity_poly.entity_id
_entity_poly.type
_entity_poly.pdbx_seq_one_letter_code
_entity_poly.pdbx_strand_id
1 'polypeptide(L)' 'MNAGINQHRAHGLSASNEARQMMADWLRTTRLPKPRPDVRAMLLQRYPAGLFNEAELEALLSVLKD' A
#
# COMPACT_ATOMS: atom_id res chain seq x y z
N MET A 1 -39.92 -5.70 -38.87
CA MET A 1 -38.62 -5.55 -38.15
C MET A 1 -38.89 -4.81 -36.85
N ASN A 2 -38.87 -5.50 -35.71
CA ASN A 2 -38.93 -4.86 -34.39
C ASN A 2 -37.54 -4.98 -33.77
N ALA A 3 -36.78 -3.89 -33.76
CA ALA A 3 -35.50 -3.81 -33.07
C ALA A 3 -35.79 -3.80 -31.56
N GLY A 4 -35.61 -4.96 -30.92
CA GLY A 4 -35.71 -5.12 -29.47
C GLY A 4 -34.65 -4.26 -28.79
N ILE A 5 -35.10 -3.14 -28.24
CA ILE A 5 -34.35 -2.22 -27.39
C ILE A 5 -33.90 -3.02 -26.15
N ASN A 6 -32.65 -3.47 -26.11
CA ASN A 6 -32.06 -4.04 -24.89
C ASN A 6 -31.71 -2.91 -23.93
N GLN A 7 -32.69 -2.58 -23.08
CA GLN A 7 -32.54 -1.67 -21.95
C GLN A 7 -31.59 -2.28 -20.91
N HIS A 8 -30.37 -1.76 -20.89
CA HIS A 8 -29.58 -1.41 -19.70
C HIS A 8 -29.86 -2.22 -18.43
N ARG A 9 -28.95 -3.14 -18.10
CA ARG A 9 -28.44 -3.21 -16.74
C ARG A 9 -26.93 -3.22 -16.82
N ALA A 10 -26.30 -2.13 -16.36
CA ALA A 10 -24.93 -2.21 -15.91
C ALA A 10 -24.90 -3.35 -14.89
N HIS A 11 -24.35 -4.50 -15.28
CA HIS A 11 -24.13 -5.60 -14.37
C HIS A 11 -23.22 -5.03 -13.29
N GLY A 12 -23.79 -4.74 -12.11
CA GLY A 12 -23.02 -4.39 -10.93
C GLY A 12 -21.92 -5.43 -10.82
N LEU A 13 -20.67 -4.98 -10.65
CA LEU A 13 -19.46 -5.80 -10.66
C LEU A 13 -19.59 -6.92 -9.61
N SER A 14 -20.29 -7.99 -9.96
CA SER A 14 -20.57 -9.12 -9.10
C SER A 14 -19.45 -10.10 -9.37
N ALA A 15 -18.32 -9.90 -8.68
CA ALA A 15 -17.29 -10.92 -8.62
C ALA A 15 -17.91 -12.21 -8.09
N SER A 16 -17.55 -13.36 -8.69
CA SER A 16 -17.98 -14.65 -8.17
C SER A 16 -17.41 -14.88 -6.77
N ASN A 17 -17.97 -15.84 -6.03
CA ASN A 17 -17.49 -16.14 -4.70
C ASN A 17 -16.05 -16.66 -4.72
N GLU A 18 -15.72 -17.42 -5.77
CA GLU A 18 -14.40 -17.96 -6.07
C GLU A 18 -13.40 -16.85 -6.38
N ALA A 19 -13.80 -15.85 -7.19
CA ALA A 19 -12.95 -14.70 -7.49
C ALA A 19 -12.62 -13.90 -6.22
N ARG A 20 -13.59 -13.72 -5.32
CA ARG A 20 -13.35 -13.07 -4.02
C ARG A 20 -12.39 -13.89 -3.14
N GLN A 21 -12.56 -15.21 -3.10
CA GLN A 21 -11.70 -16.09 -2.31
C GLN A 21 -10.26 -16.10 -2.83
N MET A 22 -10.09 -16.21 -4.16
CA MET A 22 -8.77 -16.12 -4.80
C MET A 22 -8.09 -14.78 -4.52
N MET A 23 -8.83 -13.67 -4.56
CA MET A 23 -8.29 -12.34 -4.20
C MET A 23 -7.92 -12.26 -2.72
N ALA A 24 -8.72 -12.83 -1.81
CA ALA A 24 -8.41 -12.85 -0.38
C ALA A 24 -7.13 -13.65 -0.10
N ASP A 25 -6.95 -14.79 -0.77
CA ASP A 25 -5.76 -15.62 -0.63
C ASP A 25 -4.53 -14.95 -1.27
N TRP A 26 -4.71 -14.26 -2.40
CA TRP A 26 -3.68 -13.41 -2.98
C TRP A 26 -3.30 -12.25 -2.06
N LEU A 27 -4.25 -11.55 -1.43
CA LEU A 27 -3.98 -10.46 -0.47
C LEU A 27 -3.31 -10.94 0.82
N ARG A 28 -3.58 -12.18 1.25
CA ARG A 28 -2.89 -12.80 2.39
C ARG A 28 -1.45 -13.20 2.05
N THR A 29 -1.21 -13.65 0.83
CA THR A 29 0.12 -14.10 0.36
C THR A 29 0.99 -12.94 -0.11
N THR A 30 0.39 -11.89 -0.67
CA THR A 30 1.07 -10.62 -0.90
C THR A 30 1.22 -9.92 0.44
N ARG A 31 2.47 -9.83 0.91
CA ARG A 31 2.76 -9.06 2.12
C ARG A 31 2.25 -7.64 1.88
N LEU A 32 1.27 -7.19 2.68
CA LEU A 32 0.97 -5.78 2.74
C LEU A 32 2.30 -5.02 2.93
N PRO A 33 2.45 -3.83 2.32
CA PRO A 33 3.63 -3.01 2.56
C PRO A 33 3.82 -2.95 4.07
N LYS A 34 4.95 -3.46 4.57
CA LYS A 34 5.24 -3.35 6.01
C LYS A 34 5.07 -1.87 6.35
N PRO A 35 4.39 -1.53 7.46
CA PRO A 35 4.37 -0.15 7.92
C PRO A 35 5.82 0.34 7.94
N ARG A 36 6.06 1.51 7.31
CA ARG A 36 7.40 2.08 7.17
C ARG A 36 8.04 2.01 8.57
N PRO A 37 9.19 1.35 8.74
CA PRO A 37 9.82 1.25 10.05
C PRO A 37 10.09 2.65 10.58
N ASP A 38 10.12 2.83 11.90
CA ASP A 38 10.51 4.10 12.51
C ASP A 38 11.92 4.45 12.01
N VAL A 39 11.97 5.37 11.04
CA VAL A 39 13.18 5.74 10.31
C VAL A 39 14.19 6.37 11.27
N ARG A 40 13.72 7.10 12.27
CA ARG A 40 14.57 7.72 13.28
C ARG A 40 15.26 6.65 14.12
N ALA A 41 14.48 5.69 14.63
CA ALA A 41 15.03 4.56 15.37
C ALA A 41 16.01 3.72 14.52
N MET A 42 15.69 3.49 13.24
CA MET A 42 16.58 2.79 12.32
C MET A 42 17.92 3.51 12.15
N LEU A 43 17.91 4.83 11.93
CA LEU A 43 19.13 5.62 11.74
C LEU A 43 20.01 5.61 12.99
N LEU A 44 19.42 5.81 14.16
CA LEU A 44 20.16 5.80 15.43
C LEU A 44 20.75 4.43 15.78
N GLN A 45 20.12 3.33 15.35
CA GLN A 45 20.65 1.98 15.54
C GLN A 45 21.76 1.62 14.55
N ARG A 46 21.72 2.20 13.34
CA ARG A 46 22.61 1.80 12.25
C ARG A 46 23.89 2.63 12.18
N TYR A 47 23.88 3.82 12.75
CA TYR A 47 25.00 4.76 12.69
C TYR A 47 25.51 5.12 14.09
N PRO A 48 26.83 5.38 14.24
CA PRO A 48 27.41 5.76 15.52
C PRO A 48 26.85 7.09 16.02
N ALA A 49 26.82 7.24 17.34
CA ALA A 49 26.43 8.48 17.99
C ALA A 49 27.31 9.65 17.55
N GLY A 50 26.71 10.82 17.31
CA GLY A 50 27.39 12.02 16.87
C GLY A 50 27.65 12.11 15.36
N LEU A 51 27.26 11.11 14.56
CA LEU A 51 27.33 11.20 13.10
C LEU A 51 26.39 12.28 12.54
N PHE A 52 25.22 12.40 13.14
CA PHE A 52 24.22 13.40 12.78
C PHE A 52 23.97 14.32 13.96
N ASN A 53 23.88 15.62 13.70
CA ASN A 53 23.22 16.54 14.62
C ASN A 53 21.68 16.47 14.46
N GLU A 54 20.93 17.07 15.38
CA GLU A 54 19.46 16.99 15.36
C GLU A 54 18.85 17.63 14.09
N ALA A 55 19.44 18.72 13.59
CA ALA A 55 18.95 19.39 12.38
C ALA A 55 19.19 18.57 11.10
N GLU A 56 20.35 17.93 10.99
CA GLU A 56 20.69 17.01 9.91
C GLU A 56 19.79 15.77 9.94
N LEU A 57 19.52 15.23 11.13
CA LEU A 57 18.63 14.10 11.31
C LEU A 57 17.22 14.43 10.85
N GLU A 58 16.68 15.59 11.24
CA GLU A 58 15.34 16.02 10.80
C GLU A 58 15.28 16.28 9.29
N ALA A 59 16.31 16.87 8.68
CA ALA A 59 16.40 17.03 7.24
C ALA A 59 16.45 15.69 6.49
N LEU A 60 17.15 14.69 7.03
CA LEU A 60 17.15 13.32 6.50
C LEU A 60 15.78 12.66 6.64
N LEU A 61 15.11 12.84 7.79
CA LEU A 61 13.77 12.31 8.01
C LEU A 61 12.74 12.94 7.08
N SER A 62 12.85 14.22 6.74
CA SER A 62 11.93 14.85 5.77
C SER A 62 12.10 14.25 4.37
N VAL A 63 13.33 14.02 3.91
CA VAL A 63 13.60 13.40 2.59
C VAL A 63 13.09 11.95 2.52
N LEU A 64 13.16 11.21 3.63
CA LEU A 64 12.75 9.80 3.68
C LEU A 64 11.24 9.59 3.89
N LYS A 65 10.50 10.64 4.24
CA LYS A 65 9.03 10.61 4.43
C LYS A 65 8.26 10.86 3.14
N ASP A 66 8.82 11.64 2.21
CA ASP A 66 8.31 11.79 0.84
C ASP A 66 8.44 10.48 0.02
#